data_AF-A0A426XB47-F1
#
_entry.id   AF-A0A426XB47-F1
#
_cell.length_a   1.000
_cell.length_b   1.000
_cell.length_c   1.000
_cell.angle_alpha   90.00
_cell.angle_beta   90.00
_cell.angle_gamma   90.00
#
_symmetry.space_group_name_H-M   'P 1'
#
loop_
_entity.id
_entity.type
_entity.pdbx_description
1 polymer ?
#
loop_
_entity_poly.entity_id
_entity_poly.type
_entity_poly.pdbx_seq_one_letter_code
_entity_poly.pdbx_strand_id
1 'polypeptide(L)'
;MFSTTDVRRITAVTWHTSGQNVEDRRTKAMQQSVGETAALVLEMMQKEREETTSIVMVKGKRVIQRIENAASRQATFSKRRNGLVKKALELSVLCDAEVALIIFSSQGKLHEFSSSRFSFYTH
;
A
#
# COMPACT_ATOMS: atom_id res chain seq x y z
N MET A 1 34.57 -12.41 -58.00
CA MET A 1 33.15 -12.02 -57.88
C MET A 1 32.58 -12.68 -56.63
N PHE A 2 32.58 -11.97 -55.50
CA PHE A 2 31.75 -12.38 -54.35
C PHE A 2 30.32 -11.92 -54.64
N SER A 3 29.38 -12.87 -54.61
CA SER A 3 27.98 -12.64 -54.92
C SER A 3 27.35 -11.66 -53.92
N THR A 4 26.51 -10.75 -54.41
CA THR A 4 25.78 -9.70 -53.65
C THR A 4 24.79 -10.25 -52.61
N THR A 5 24.71 -11.57 -52.44
CA THR A 5 23.82 -12.26 -51.50
C THR A 5 24.43 -12.42 -50.09
N ASP A 6 25.76 -12.33 -49.93
CA ASP A 6 26.42 -12.62 -48.64
C ASP A 6 26.45 -11.45 -47.66
N VAL A 7 26.54 -10.21 -48.16
CA VAL A 7 26.65 -9.02 -47.29
C VAL A 7 25.34 -8.73 -46.55
N ARG A 8 24.19 -9.11 -47.13
CA ARG A 8 22.85 -8.90 -46.53
C ARG A 8 22.53 -9.87 -45.39
N ARG A 9 23.15 -11.06 -45.37
CA ARG A 9 22.92 -12.05 -44.31
C ARG A 9 23.63 -11.66 -43.01
N ILE A 10 24.85 -11.13 -43.11
CA ILE A 10 25.64 -10.80 -41.91
C ILE A 10 25.02 -9.62 -41.17
N THR A 11 24.58 -8.55 -41.85
CA THR A 11 23.89 -7.43 -41.19
C THR A 11 22.56 -7.83 -40.56
N ALA A 12 21.77 -8.72 -41.18
CA ALA A 12 20.46 -9.11 -40.65
C ALA A 12 20.55 -9.83 -39.29
N VAL A 13 21.58 -10.66 -39.09
CA VAL A 13 21.78 -11.39 -37.82
C VAL A 13 22.25 -10.45 -36.70
N THR A 14 23.06 -9.44 -37.01
CA THR A 14 23.56 -8.48 -36.00
C THR A 14 22.48 -7.49 -35.54
N TRP A 15 21.56 -7.08 -36.42
CA TRP A 15 20.40 -6.26 -36.03
C TRP A 15 19.39 -7.05 -35.21
N HIS A 16 19.17 -8.33 -35.53
CA HIS A 16 18.17 -9.14 -34.83
C HIS A 16 18.56 -9.46 -33.38
N THR A 17 19.86 -9.54 -33.09
CA THR A 17 20.40 -9.87 -31.75
C THR A 17 20.60 -8.66 -30.84
N SER A 18 20.77 -7.44 -31.38
CA SER A 18 20.89 -6.22 -30.57
C SER A 18 19.56 -5.58 -30.16
N GLY A 19 18.50 -5.71 -30.96
CA GLY A 19 17.20 -5.09 -30.67
C GLY A 19 16.34 -5.83 -29.63
N GLN A 20 16.62 -7.10 -29.35
CA GLN A 20 15.78 -7.91 -28.47
C GLN A 20 16.18 -7.83 -26.98
N ASN A 21 17.32 -7.23 -26.63
CA ASN A 21 17.84 -7.28 -25.24
C ASN A 21 17.54 -6.02 -24.40
N VAL A 22 17.17 -4.90 -25.03
CA VAL A 22 16.89 -3.62 -24.35
C VAL A 22 15.39 -3.45 -24.09
N GLU A 23 14.53 -3.77 -25.07
CA GLU A 23 13.07 -3.87 -24.88
C GLU A 23 12.72 -4.81 -23.72
N ASP A 24 13.41 -5.94 -23.63
CA ASP A 24 13.15 -6.99 -22.64
C ASP A 24 13.49 -6.57 -21.20
N ARG A 25 14.47 -5.66 -21.02
CA ARG A 25 14.79 -5.08 -19.71
C ARG A 25 13.76 -4.04 -19.26
N ARG A 26 13.20 -3.27 -20.20
CA ARG A 26 12.14 -2.28 -19.90
C ARG A 26 10.81 -2.94 -19.59
N THR A 27 10.44 -3.97 -20.34
CA THR A 27 9.21 -4.75 -20.06
C THR A 27 9.33 -5.53 -18.76
N LYS A 28 10.50 -6.09 -18.44
CA LYS A 28 10.74 -6.83 -17.19
C LYS A 28 10.79 -5.92 -15.96
N ALA A 29 11.38 -4.73 -16.07
CA ALA A 29 11.35 -3.73 -14.99
C ALA A 29 9.93 -3.15 -14.78
N MET A 30 9.19 -2.92 -15.86
CA MET A 30 7.78 -2.51 -15.79
C MET A 30 6.93 -3.61 -15.15
N GLN A 31 7.08 -4.88 -15.56
CA GLN A 31 6.38 -6.02 -14.97
C GLN A 31 6.73 -6.22 -13.49
N GLN A 32 7.98 -5.95 -13.09
CA GLN A 32 8.38 -6.02 -11.68
C GLN A 32 7.74 -4.92 -10.84
N SER A 33 7.70 -3.67 -11.34
CA SER A 33 7.02 -2.56 -10.65
C SER A 33 5.50 -2.79 -10.53
N VAL A 34 4.87 -3.35 -11.57
CA VAL A 34 3.44 -3.71 -11.54
C VAL A 34 3.20 -4.88 -10.58
N GLY A 35 4.13 -5.84 -10.49
CA GLY A 35 4.07 -6.95 -9.53
C GLY A 35 4.19 -6.52 -8.07
N GLU A 36 5.08 -5.56 -7.76
CA GLU A 36 5.23 -4.99 -6.41
C GLU A 36 4.00 -4.17 -6.01
N THR A 37 3.44 -3.41 -6.96
CA THR A 37 2.21 -2.64 -6.74
C THR A 37 1.01 -3.58 -6.56
N ALA A 38 0.93 -4.65 -7.36
CA ALA A 38 -0.09 -5.68 -7.22
C ALA A 38 0.05 -6.43 -5.89
N ALA A 39 1.26 -6.72 -5.41
CA ALA A 39 1.51 -7.35 -4.11
C ALA A 39 1.08 -6.44 -2.95
N LEU A 40 1.42 -5.15 -2.99
CA LEU A 40 0.98 -4.17 -2.00
C LEU A 40 -0.54 -3.99 -2.02
N VAL A 41 -1.16 -3.94 -3.20
CA VAL A 41 -2.63 -3.88 -3.33
C VAL A 41 -3.27 -5.17 -2.85
N LEU A 42 -2.70 -6.35 -3.12
CA LEU A 42 -3.19 -7.63 -2.60
C LEU A 42 -3.05 -7.72 -1.09
N GLU A 43 -1.95 -7.25 -0.51
CA GLU A 43 -1.73 -7.16 0.94
C GLU A 43 -2.70 -6.16 1.59
N MET A 44 -2.95 -5.03 0.94
CA MET A 44 -3.95 -4.04 1.37
C MET A 44 -5.37 -4.62 1.31
N MET A 45 -5.69 -5.38 0.26
CA MET A 45 -6.99 -6.07 0.12
C MET A 45 -7.14 -7.23 1.10
N GLN A 46 -6.06 -7.95 1.42
CA GLN A 46 -6.06 -8.99 2.46
C GLN A 46 -6.27 -8.38 3.87
N LYS A 47 -5.73 -7.17 4.10
CA LYS A 47 -5.91 -6.42 5.35
C LYS A 47 -7.32 -5.88 5.55
N GLU A 48 -8.03 -5.51 4.48
CA GLU A 48 -9.46 -5.16 4.55
C GLU A 48 -10.37 -6.40 4.72
N ARG A 49 -9.97 -7.55 4.14
CA ARG A 49 -10.74 -8.79 4.23
C ARG A 49 -10.76 -9.41 5.63
N GLU A 50 -9.72 -9.20 6.44
CA GLU A 50 -9.75 -9.59 7.86
C GLU A 50 -10.52 -8.60 8.76
N GLU A 51 -10.63 -7.34 8.34
CA GLU A 51 -11.43 -6.34 9.06
C GLU A 51 -12.94 -6.59 8.90
N THR A 52 -13.36 -7.06 7.73
CA THR A 52 -14.76 -7.33 7.38
C THR A 52 -15.35 -8.60 8.00
N THR A 53 -14.56 -9.60 8.39
CA THR A 53 -15.08 -10.83 9.04
C THR A 53 -15.55 -10.63 10.49
N SER A 54 -15.40 -9.43 11.05
CA SER A 54 -15.75 -9.15 12.45
C SER A 54 -17.18 -8.61 12.67
N ILE A 55 -18.03 -8.67 11.65
CA ILE A 55 -19.36 -8.03 11.60
C ILE A 55 -20.45 -8.65 12.49
N VAL A 56 -20.27 -9.83 13.09
CA VAL A 56 -21.27 -10.39 14.04
C VAL A 56 -20.62 -11.01 15.28
N MET A 57 -20.14 -10.17 16.20
CA MET A 57 -19.81 -10.57 17.56
C MET A 57 -20.23 -9.48 18.54
N VAL A 58 -21.13 -9.80 19.47
CA VAL A 58 -21.49 -8.92 20.59
C VAL A 58 -20.24 -8.73 21.47
N LYS A 59 -19.75 -7.50 21.54
CA LYS A 59 -18.52 -7.15 22.25
C LYS A 59 -18.73 -7.19 23.76
N GLY A 60 -18.16 -8.18 24.43
CA GLY A 60 -18.12 -8.23 25.90
C GLY A 60 -17.36 -7.04 26.50
N LYS A 61 -17.79 -6.57 27.69
CA LYS A 61 -17.06 -5.55 28.46
C LYS A 61 -15.67 -6.09 28.80
N ARG A 62 -14.63 -5.30 28.55
CA ARG A 62 -13.23 -5.66 28.82
C ARG A 62 -12.63 -4.67 29.81
N VAL A 63 -11.92 -5.18 30.82
CA VAL A 63 -11.14 -4.38 31.77
C VAL A 63 -10.09 -3.55 31.02
N ILE A 64 -9.87 -2.29 31.45
CA ILE A 64 -8.85 -1.41 30.88
C ILE A 64 -7.48 -1.79 31.43
N GLN A 65 -6.87 -2.79 30.80
CA GLN A 65 -5.52 -3.29 31.07
C GLN A 65 -4.83 -3.67 29.75
N ARG A 66 -3.51 -3.83 29.77
CA ARG A 66 -2.73 -4.30 28.62
C ARG A 66 -3.26 -5.68 28.20
N ILE A 67 -3.35 -5.87 26.88
CA ILE A 67 -3.76 -7.15 26.30
C ILE A 67 -2.53 -8.03 26.21
N GLU A 68 -2.48 -9.15 26.91
CA GLU A 68 -1.30 -10.03 26.92
C GLU A 68 -1.11 -10.76 25.59
N ASN A 69 -2.16 -11.39 25.07
CA ASN A 69 -2.09 -12.12 23.80
C ASN A 69 -1.78 -11.16 22.62
N ALA A 70 -0.68 -11.41 21.91
CA ALA A 70 -0.16 -10.53 20.87
C ALA A 70 -1.12 -10.37 19.68
N ALA A 71 -1.72 -11.47 19.18
CA ALA A 71 -2.68 -11.43 18.07
C ALA A 71 -3.94 -10.63 18.45
N SER A 72 -4.48 -10.88 19.65
CA SER A 72 -5.62 -10.14 20.19
C SER A 72 -5.31 -8.65 20.39
N ARG A 73 -4.08 -8.33 20.81
CA ARG A 73 -3.60 -6.96 20.98
C ARG A 73 -3.52 -6.25 19.63
N GLN A 74 -2.98 -6.90 18.60
CA GLN A 74 -2.89 -6.36 17.25
C GLN A 74 -4.26 -6.12 16.64
N ALA A 75 -5.17 -7.11 16.71
CA ALA A 75 -6.53 -6.97 16.22
C ALA A 75 -7.29 -5.85 16.97
N THR A 76 -7.10 -5.75 18.29
CA THR A 76 -7.71 -4.68 19.08
C THR A 76 -7.13 -3.30 18.76
N PHE A 77 -5.82 -3.21 18.53
CA PHE A 77 -5.15 -1.99 18.10
C PHE A 77 -5.74 -1.49 16.79
N SER A 78 -5.83 -2.34 15.76
CA SER A 78 -6.43 -1.97 14.47
C SER A 78 -7.87 -1.47 14.64
N LYS A 79 -8.71 -2.23 15.36
CA LYS A 79 -10.11 -1.85 15.61
C LYS A 79 -10.26 -0.54 16.38
N ARG A 80 -9.48 -0.34 17.46
CA ARG A 80 -9.56 0.87 18.29
C ARG A 80 -8.99 2.09 17.56
N ARG A 81 -7.88 1.94 16.85
CA ARG A 81 -7.29 2.99 16.03
C ARG A 81 -8.29 3.47 14.98
N ASN A 82 -8.91 2.57 14.23
CA ASN A 82 -9.88 2.95 13.21
C ASN A 82 -11.13 3.60 13.84
N GLY A 83 -11.59 3.09 14.99
CA GLY A 83 -12.68 3.72 15.74
C GLY A 83 -12.33 5.14 16.21
N LEU A 84 -11.10 5.36 16.67
CA LEU A 84 -10.62 6.67 17.11
C LEU A 84 -10.52 7.66 15.94
N VAL A 85 -9.97 7.23 14.80
CA VAL A 85 -9.91 8.05 13.58
C VAL A 85 -11.31 8.45 13.12
N LYS A 86 -12.28 7.51 13.12
CA LYS A 86 -13.67 7.84 12.80
C LYS A 86 -14.25 8.89 13.73
N LYS A 87 -13.98 8.80 15.03
CA LYS A 87 -14.44 9.81 16.01
C LYS A 87 -13.76 11.16 15.85
N ALA A 88 -12.46 11.20 15.55
CA ALA A 88 -11.76 12.44 15.25
C ALA A 88 -12.30 13.11 13.98
N LEU A 89 -12.61 12.33 12.94
CA LEU A 89 -13.26 12.82 11.73
C LEU A 89 -14.65 13.39 12.02
N GLU A 90 -15.52 12.62 12.70
CA GLU A 90 -16.86 13.07 13.12
C GLU A 90 -16.77 14.41 13.88
N LEU A 91 -15.85 14.53 14.84
CA LEU A 91 -15.65 15.74 15.62
C LEU A 91 -15.22 16.93 14.73
N SER A 92 -14.25 16.72 13.84
CA SER A 92 -13.76 17.81 12.98
C SER A 92 -14.85 18.37 12.06
N VAL A 93 -15.73 17.50 11.55
CA VAL A 93 -16.81 17.88 10.64
C VAL A 93 -17.99 18.49 11.39
N LEU A 94 -18.44 17.85 12.48
CA LEU A 94 -19.64 18.30 13.21
C LEU A 94 -19.43 19.61 13.96
N CYS A 95 -18.23 19.82 14.48
CA CYS A 95 -17.92 20.97 15.33
C CYS A 95 -17.01 21.97 14.65
N ASP A 96 -16.67 21.78 13.37
CA ASP A 96 -15.74 22.63 12.65
C ASP A 96 -14.44 22.81 13.46
N ALA A 97 -13.88 21.71 13.98
CA ALA A 97 -12.66 21.72 14.79
C ALA A 97 -11.44 21.19 14.02
N GLU A 98 -10.27 21.76 14.27
CA GLU A 98 -8.99 21.18 13.83
C GLU A 98 -8.56 20.07 14.80
N VAL A 99 -8.34 18.86 14.27
CA VAL A 99 -8.03 17.66 15.05
C VAL A 99 -6.85 16.91 14.42
N ALA A 100 -5.88 16.55 15.24
CA ALA A 100 -4.75 15.69 14.85
C ALA A 100 -4.60 14.51 15.82
N LEU A 101 -4.21 13.35 15.29
CA LEU A 101 -3.90 12.13 16.04
C LEU A 101 -2.53 11.60 15.63
N ILE A 102 -1.71 11.24 16.61
CA ILE A 102 -0.40 10.61 16.43
C ILE A 102 -0.38 9.34 17.29
N ILE A 103 -0.14 8.19 16.67
CA ILE A 103 -0.19 6.88 17.33
C ILE A 103 1.04 6.07 16.94
N PHE A 104 1.87 5.73 17.92
CA PHE A 104 2.96 4.78 17.75
C PHE A 104 2.50 3.37 18.13
N SER A 105 2.68 2.41 17.23
CA SER A 105 2.45 1.00 17.53
C SER A 105 3.64 0.42 18.33
N SER A 106 3.44 -0.72 18.98
CA SER A 106 4.53 -1.46 19.62
C SER A 106 5.58 -1.99 18.63
N GLN A 107 5.31 -1.93 17.33
CA GLN A 107 6.25 -2.25 16.25
C GLN A 107 7.06 -1.02 15.79
N GLY A 108 6.91 0.12 16.45
CA GLY A 108 7.56 1.38 16.06
C GLY A 108 6.95 2.06 14.84
N LYS A 109 5.86 1.52 14.28
CA LYS A 109 5.15 2.15 13.15
C LYS A 109 4.34 3.35 13.63
N LEU A 110 4.52 4.48 12.94
CA LEU A 110 3.72 5.69 13.09
C LEU A 110 2.41 5.55 12.31
N HIS A 111 1.30 5.88 12.97
CA HIS A 111 -0.01 6.06 12.37
C HIS A 111 -0.51 7.45 12.74
N GLU A 112 -0.90 8.24 11.74
CA GLU A 112 -1.34 9.61 11.93
C GLU A 112 -2.67 9.89 11.23
N PHE A 113 -3.39 10.89 11.72
CA PHE A 113 -4.57 11.47 11.11
C PHE A 113 -4.58 12.97 11.40
N SER A 114 -4.96 13.79 10.42
CA SER A 114 -5.14 15.23 10.57
C SER A 114 -6.34 15.69 9.77
N SER A 115 -7.24 16.46 10.38
CA SER A 115 -8.31 17.16 9.67
C SER A 115 -7.75 18.44 9.06
N SER A 116 -6.92 18.31 8.03
CA SER A 116 -6.33 19.48 7.37
C SER A 116 -7.40 20.24 6.60
N ARG A 117 -7.75 21.46 7.04
CA ARG A 117 -8.45 22.44 6.18
C ARG A 117 -7.52 23.20 5.26
N PHE A 118 -6.24 23.20 5.58
CA PHE A 118 -5.18 23.72 4.74
C PHE A 118 -4.42 22.54 4.13
N SER A 119 -5.00 21.92 3.10
CA SER A 119 -4.15 21.65 1.94
C SER A 119 -3.67 23.03 1.53
N PHE A 120 -2.45 23.40 1.93
CA PHE A 120 -1.83 24.64 1.45
C PHE A 120 -2.09 24.70 -0.05
N TYR A 121 -2.69 25.80 -0.49
CA TYR A 121 -2.74 26.16 -1.90
C TYR A 121 -1.30 26.05 -2.43
N THR A 122 -0.95 24.94 -3.06
CA THR A 122 0.26 24.82 -3.85
C THR A 122 -0.06 25.53 -5.15
N HIS A 123 0.45 26.75 -5.24
CA HIS A 123 0.50 27.59 -6.43
C HIS A 123 1.49 27.02 -7.46
#